data_AF-A0A8S9PLH0-F1
#
_entry.id   AF-A0A8S9PLH0-F1
#
_cell.length_a   1.000
_cell.length_b   1.000
_cell.length_c   1.000
_cell.angle_alpha   90.00
_cell.angle_beta   90.00
_cell.angle_gamma   90.00
#
_symmetry.space_group_name_H-M   'P 1'
#
loop_
_entity.id
_entity.type
_entity.pdbx_description
1 polymer ?
#
loop_
_entity_poly.entity_id
_entity_poly.type
_entity_poly.pdbx_seq_one_letter_code
_entity_poly.pdbx_strand_id
1 'polypeptide(L)'
;MPPPPARKEIVLALHAPSVVPVTQPKGRKRKFTKGGDGESSQQGGSSIASGLRGKFVSLIDGMISECGSETSRLTGELLELRGRWSETEAMLTAVKGSHSVKVLKLEIAIGELERALGKTASSLLKEKKARKAKSSEDALSSEFQARLAKISAFLGSLECIRNRDLALATIEGGMAVVQSFQGETPPTLEAEEARLSGCKGDLAVVDGDFDLILADLKSACLLPTCSEGLEGKDPVLGGDAAPGLDEATGEEEA
;
A
#
# COMPACT_ATOMS: atom_id res chain seq x y z
N MET A 1 31.38 -16.41 17.03
CA MET A 1 32.39 -16.12 15.99
C MET A 1 31.82 -16.56 14.64
N PRO A 2 31.65 -15.67 13.66
CA PRO A 2 31.23 -16.07 12.32
C PRO A 2 32.37 -16.78 11.57
N PRO A 3 32.07 -17.75 10.69
CA PRO A 3 33.09 -18.46 9.92
C PRO A 3 33.72 -17.54 8.86
N PRO A 4 35.02 -17.72 8.54
CA PRO A 4 35.70 -16.89 7.57
C PRO A 4 35.19 -17.13 6.13
N PRO A 5 35.22 -16.11 5.25
CA PRO A 5 34.70 -16.23 3.89
C PRO A 5 35.55 -17.19 3.06
N ALA A 6 34.87 -18.15 2.40
CA ALA A 6 35.50 -19.06 1.45
C ALA A 6 36.07 -18.28 0.26
N ARG A 7 37.39 -18.34 0.11
CA ARG A 7 38.12 -17.77 -1.03
C ARG A 7 37.78 -18.59 -2.27
N LYS A 8 37.07 -17.99 -3.22
CA LYS A 8 36.86 -18.55 -4.56
C LYS A 8 38.06 -18.16 -5.41
N GLU A 9 38.91 -19.13 -5.70
CA GLU A 9 40.04 -19.00 -6.62
C GLU A 9 39.50 -18.94 -8.05
N ILE A 10 39.67 -17.80 -8.72
CA ILE A 10 39.32 -17.65 -10.13
C ILE A 10 40.54 -18.12 -10.93
N VAL A 11 40.47 -19.35 -11.43
CA VAL A 11 41.46 -19.89 -12.36
C VAL A 11 41.27 -19.18 -13.71
N LEU A 12 42.09 -18.15 -13.95
CA LEU A 12 42.24 -17.54 -15.28
C LEU A 12 43.00 -18.53 -16.17
N ALA A 13 42.27 -19.27 -16.99
CA ALA A 13 42.84 -20.05 -18.08
C ALA A 13 43.50 -19.10 -19.10
N LEU A 14 44.82 -18.93 -19.00
CA LEU A 14 45.62 -18.23 -19.99
C LEU A 14 45.62 -19.04 -21.29
N HIS A 15 44.88 -18.55 -22.28
CA HIS A 15 44.95 -19.05 -23.64
C HIS A 15 46.31 -18.66 -24.23
N ALA A 16 47.14 -19.66 -24.54
CA ALA A 16 48.43 -19.44 -25.20
C ALA A 16 48.22 -18.85 -26.62
N PRO A 17 49.09 -17.93 -27.08
CA PRO A 17 49.03 -17.42 -28.45
C PRO A 17 49.38 -18.55 -29.43
N SER A 18 48.46 -18.80 -30.36
CA SER A 18 48.66 -19.67 -31.51
C SER A 18 49.89 -19.21 -32.31
N VAL A 19 50.86 -20.12 -32.44
CA VAL A 19 52.04 -19.96 -33.30
C VAL A 19 51.57 -19.89 -34.75
N VAL A 20 51.65 -18.70 -35.34
CA VAL A 20 51.48 -18.48 -36.78
C VAL A 20 52.75 -19.01 -37.48
N PRO A 21 52.63 -19.91 -38.47
CA PRO A 21 53.80 -20.35 -39.22
C PRO A 21 54.36 -19.19 -40.06
N VAL A 22 55.64 -18.93 -39.84
CA VAL A 22 56.48 -18.03 -40.63
C VAL A 22 56.34 -18.39 -42.12
N THR A 23 55.71 -17.51 -42.89
CA THR A 23 55.70 -17.60 -44.34
C THR A 23 57.11 -17.36 -44.89
N GLN A 24 57.62 -18.33 -45.64
CA GLN A 24 58.91 -18.29 -46.34
C GLN A 24 59.13 -16.99 -47.12
N PRO A 25 60.35 -16.42 -47.12
CA PRO A 25 60.71 -15.38 -48.07
C PRO A 25 60.79 -15.97 -49.47
N LYS A 26 59.84 -15.54 -50.30
CA LYS A 26 59.65 -15.91 -51.71
C LYS A 26 60.89 -15.51 -52.52
N GLY A 27 61.57 -16.52 -53.08
CA GLY A 27 62.78 -16.36 -53.89
C GLY A 27 62.60 -15.36 -55.03
N ARG A 28 63.32 -14.24 -54.96
CA ARG A 28 63.37 -13.22 -56.02
C ARG A 28 64.45 -13.61 -57.04
N LYS A 29 63.99 -14.23 -58.13
CA LYS A 29 64.76 -14.60 -59.32
C LYS A 29 65.43 -13.37 -59.93
N ARG A 30 66.77 -13.27 -59.85
CA ARG A 30 67.56 -12.24 -60.55
C ARG A 30 67.90 -12.78 -61.94
N LYS A 31 67.36 -12.13 -62.97
CA LYS A 31 67.61 -12.38 -64.39
C LYS A 31 68.94 -11.72 -64.79
N PHE A 32 69.92 -12.51 -65.20
CA PHE A 32 71.15 -12.02 -65.82
C PHE A 32 70.88 -11.79 -67.31
N THR A 33 70.91 -10.53 -67.73
CA THR A 33 70.92 -10.16 -69.14
C THR A 33 72.35 -10.14 -69.66
N LYS A 34 72.53 -10.90 -70.73
CA LYS A 34 73.71 -11.06 -71.58
C LYS A 34 74.06 -9.74 -72.29
N GLY A 35 75.32 -9.32 -72.15
CA GLY A 35 76.05 -8.43 -73.05
C GLY A 35 77.52 -8.80 -72.87
N GLY A 36 78.32 -9.13 -73.87
CA GLY A 36 78.30 -8.76 -75.27
C GLY A 36 79.75 -8.39 -75.58
N ASP A 37 80.39 -9.17 -76.45
CA ASP A 37 81.83 -9.20 -76.77
C ASP A 37 82.51 -7.85 -76.96
N GLY A 38 83.79 -7.78 -76.56
CA GLY A 38 84.65 -6.63 -76.81
C GLY A 38 86.09 -6.78 -76.30
N GLU A 39 86.83 -7.71 -76.93
CA GLU A 39 88.28 -7.69 -77.18
C GLU A 39 89.31 -7.92 -76.04
N SER A 40 90.22 -8.82 -76.39
CA SER A 40 91.42 -9.24 -75.67
C SER A 40 92.55 -8.22 -75.76
N SER A 41 93.30 -8.03 -74.66
CA SER A 41 94.75 -7.83 -74.75
C SER A 41 95.43 -8.77 -73.79
N GLN A 42 96.24 -9.66 -74.35
CA GLN A 42 97.21 -10.44 -73.60
C GLN A 42 98.18 -9.52 -72.85
N GLN A 43 98.75 -10.09 -71.79
CA GLN A 43 100.16 -9.99 -71.39
C GLN A 43 100.34 -9.58 -69.92
N GLY A 44 100.74 -10.56 -69.11
CA GLY A 44 101.16 -10.34 -67.73
C GLY A 44 100.96 -11.57 -66.88
N GLY A 45 101.98 -12.42 -66.79
CA GLY A 45 102.05 -13.47 -65.78
C GLY A 45 102.07 -12.85 -64.38
N SER A 46 100.90 -12.62 -63.80
CA SER A 46 100.74 -12.18 -62.42
C SER A 46 99.64 -12.99 -61.75
N SER A 47 100.08 -14.16 -61.27
CA SER A 47 99.63 -14.84 -60.05
C SER A 47 98.13 -14.81 -59.73
N ILE A 48 97.54 -16.00 -59.72
CA ILE A 48 96.25 -16.39 -59.14
C ILE A 48 95.96 -15.71 -57.76
N ALA A 49 97.00 -15.26 -57.05
CA ALA A 49 96.91 -14.47 -55.82
C ALA A 49 96.30 -13.06 -55.97
N SER A 50 96.40 -12.39 -57.13
CA SER A 50 95.86 -11.03 -57.34
C SER A 50 94.33 -11.01 -57.48
N GLY A 51 93.78 -11.98 -58.22
CA GLY A 51 92.33 -12.14 -58.41
C GLY A 51 91.60 -12.57 -57.14
N LEU A 52 92.25 -13.32 -56.25
CA LEU A 52 91.67 -13.72 -54.95
C LEU A 52 91.61 -12.53 -53.97
N ARG A 53 92.62 -11.65 -53.96
CA ARG A 53 92.63 -10.46 -53.11
C ARG A 53 91.51 -9.48 -53.46
N GLY A 54 91.28 -9.20 -54.75
CA GLY A 54 90.18 -8.31 -55.18
C GLY A 54 88.78 -8.84 -54.81
N LYS A 55 88.57 -10.17 -54.94
CA LYS A 55 87.32 -10.83 -54.54
C LYS A 55 87.07 -10.77 -53.04
N PHE A 56 88.11 -10.97 -52.24
CA PHE A 56 88.02 -10.89 -50.78
C PHE A 56 87.69 -9.46 -50.32
N VAL A 57 88.34 -8.44 -50.90
CA VAL A 57 88.03 -7.02 -50.61
C VAL A 57 86.60 -6.68 -50.99
N SER A 58 86.12 -7.12 -52.17
CA SER A 58 84.74 -6.85 -52.61
C SER A 58 83.69 -7.54 -51.75
N LEU A 59 83.98 -8.75 -51.25
CA LEU A 59 83.10 -9.46 -50.31
C LEU A 59 83.01 -8.71 -48.98
N ILE A 60 84.14 -8.25 -48.44
CA ILE A 60 84.17 -7.47 -47.20
C ILE A 60 83.40 -6.16 -47.36
N ASP A 61 83.65 -5.42 -48.44
CA ASP A 61 82.97 -4.15 -48.71
C ASP A 61 81.45 -4.35 -48.84
N GLY A 62 81.03 -5.42 -49.53
CA GLY A 62 79.63 -5.82 -49.62
C GLY A 62 79.01 -6.11 -48.25
N MET A 63 79.70 -6.86 -47.40
CA MET A 63 79.23 -7.17 -46.03
C MET A 63 79.14 -5.91 -45.16
N ILE A 64 80.12 -5.00 -45.24
CA ILE A 64 80.12 -3.74 -44.51
C ILE A 64 78.94 -2.86 -44.97
N SER A 65 78.74 -2.75 -46.29
CA SER A 65 77.62 -1.99 -46.86
C SER A 65 76.27 -2.58 -46.45
N GLU A 66 76.12 -3.90 -46.48
CA GLU A 66 74.89 -4.59 -46.05
C GLU A 66 74.61 -4.33 -44.57
N CYS A 67 75.60 -4.53 -43.69
CA CYS A 67 75.49 -4.22 -42.27
C CYS A 67 75.15 -2.75 -42.00
N GLY A 68 75.76 -1.81 -42.73
CA GLY A 68 75.46 -0.38 -42.61
C GLY A 68 74.03 -0.03 -43.03
N SER A 69 73.55 -0.64 -44.13
CA SER A 69 72.18 -0.46 -44.60
C SER A 69 71.15 -1.04 -43.64
N GLU A 70 71.42 -2.21 -43.05
CA GLU A 70 70.56 -2.83 -42.07
C GLU A 70 70.54 -2.06 -40.75
N THR A 71 71.68 -1.55 -40.29
CA THR A 71 71.78 -0.68 -39.11
C THR A 71 70.93 0.58 -39.29
N SER A 72 70.99 1.19 -40.47
CA SER A 72 70.20 2.39 -40.80
C SER A 72 68.70 2.08 -40.82
N ARG A 73 68.30 0.95 -41.40
CA ARG A 73 66.91 0.47 -41.40
C ARG A 73 66.38 0.25 -39.98
N LEU A 74 67.12 -0.50 -39.15
CA LEU A 74 66.76 -0.77 -37.76
C LEU A 74 66.68 0.50 -36.91
N THR A 75 67.58 1.47 -37.15
CA THR A 75 67.54 2.78 -36.48
C THR A 75 66.25 3.54 -36.82
N GLY A 76 65.83 3.51 -38.08
CA GLY A 76 64.54 4.07 -38.51
C GLY A 76 63.35 3.37 -37.84
N GLU A 77 63.33 2.04 -37.85
CA GLU A 77 62.27 1.24 -37.20
C GLU A 77 62.18 1.51 -35.68
N LEU A 78 63.32 1.66 -34.99
CA LEU A 78 63.35 2.02 -33.56
C LEU A 78 62.79 3.42 -33.31
N LEU A 79 63.08 4.39 -34.19
CA LEU A 79 62.54 5.75 -34.05
C LEU A 79 61.04 5.77 -34.27
N GLU A 80 60.54 5.02 -35.26
CA GLU A 80 59.10 4.87 -35.51
C GLU A 80 58.40 4.18 -34.34
N LEU A 81 58.96 3.07 -33.84
CA LEU A 81 58.41 2.34 -32.69
C LEU A 81 58.37 3.22 -31.44
N ARG A 82 59.39 4.06 -31.22
CA ARG A 82 59.42 5.03 -30.12
C ARG A 82 58.30 6.06 -30.26
N GLY A 83 58.05 6.58 -31.46
CA GLY A 83 56.95 7.49 -31.73
C GLY A 83 55.59 6.86 -31.44
N ARG A 84 55.35 5.65 -31.95
CA ARG A 84 54.11 4.88 -31.73
C ARG A 84 53.90 4.52 -30.25
N TRP A 85 54.98 4.24 -29.53
CA TRP A 85 54.93 4.00 -28.09
C TRP A 85 54.45 5.24 -27.33
N SER A 86 55.03 6.42 -27.63
CA SER A 86 54.60 7.69 -27.04
C SER A 86 53.14 8.05 -27.37
N GLU A 87 52.70 7.76 -28.59
CA GLU A 87 51.30 7.94 -28.99
C GLU A 87 50.36 7.04 -28.16
N THR A 88 50.72 5.77 -28.00
CA THR A 88 49.94 4.80 -27.22
C THR A 88 49.88 5.18 -25.74
N GLU A 89 50.99 5.67 -25.18
CA GLU A 89 51.06 6.18 -23.82
C GLU A 89 50.13 7.39 -23.63
N ALA A 90 50.17 8.35 -24.56
CA ALA A 90 49.27 9.51 -24.53
C ALA A 90 47.79 9.08 -24.60
N MET A 91 47.44 8.15 -25.50
CA MET A 91 46.08 7.60 -25.57
C MET A 91 45.66 6.92 -24.26
N LEU A 92 46.54 6.14 -23.63
CA LEU A 92 46.25 5.50 -22.35
C LEU A 92 45.98 6.52 -21.24
N THR A 93 46.74 7.61 -21.18
CA THR A 93 46.51 8.68 -20.21
C THR A 93 45.17 9.38 -20.43
N ALA A 94 44.80 9.65 -21.69
CA ALA A 94 43.51 10.24 -22.04
C ALA A 94 42.33 9.31 -21.68
N VAL A 95 42.45 8.01 -21.95
CA VAL A 95 41.46 6.99 -21.58
C VAL A 95 41.30 6.90 -20.06
N LYS A 96 42.42 6.87 -19.32
CA LYS A 96 42.41 6.83 -17.85
C LYS A 96 41.71 8.07 -17.25
N GLY A 97 42.02 9.27 -17.76
CA GLY A 97 41.38 10.51 -17.33
C GLY A 97 39.87 10.52 -17.64
N SER A 98 39.49 10.15 -18.86
CA SER A 98 38.09 10.03 -19.29
C SER A 98 37.31 9.04 -18.42
N HIS A 99 37.91 7.88 -18.13
CA HIS A 99 37.29 6.88 -17.26
C HIS A 99 37.12 7.40 -15.83
N SER A 100 38.13 8.05 -15.26
CA SER A 100 38.05 8.65 -13.93
C SER A 100 36.90 9.66 -13.82
N VAL A 101 36.73 10.56 -14.80
CA VAL A 101 35.61 11.51 -14.84
C VAL A 101 34.26 10.79 -14.91
N LYS A 102 34.14 9.75 -15.75
CA LYS A 102 32.91 8.95 -15.86
C LYS A 102 32.58 8.24 -14.54
N VAL A 103 33.57 7.68 -13.86
CA VAL A 103 33.41 7.03 -12.55
C VAL A 103 32.92 8.03 -11.51
N LEU A 104 33.55 9.22 -11.40
CA LEU A 104 33.12 10.27 -10.48
C LEU A 104 31.67 10.72 -10.74
N LYS A 105 31.28 10.86 -12.02
CA LYS A 105 29.90 11.21 -12.38
C LYS A 105 28.89 10.15 -11.95
N LEU A 106 29.23 8.87 -12.13
CA LEU A 106 28.37 7.76 -11.69
C LEU A 106 28.27 7.70 -10.17
N GLU A 107 29.36 7.91 -9.45
CA GLU A 107 29.39 7.91 -7.98
C GLU A 107 28.48 9.01 -7.39
N ILE A 108 28.51 10.22 -7.97
CA ILE A 108 27.60 11.30 -7.59
C ILE A 108 26.14 10.91 -7.85
N ALA A 109 25.83 10.37 -9.04
CA ALA A 109 24.48 9.97 -9.40
C ALA A 109 23.92 8.85 -8.49
N ILE A 110 24.78 7.90 -8.09
CA ILE A 110 24.42 6.85 -7.12
C ILE A 110 24.05 7.49 -5.77
N GLY A 111 24.86 8.42 -5.26
CA GLY A 111 24.58 9.09 -3.98
C GLY A 111 23.29 9.92 -3.99
N GLU A 112 22.97 10.57 -5.11
CA GLU A 112 21.69 11.27 -5.29
C GLU A 112 20.50 10.31 -5.26
N LEU A 113 20.61 9.19 -5.97
CA LEU A 113 19.59 8.15 -6.02
C LEU A 113 19.35 7.52 -4.64
N GLU A 114 20.41 7.17 -3.90
CA GLU A 114 20.31 6.65 -2.54
C GLU A 114 19.57 7.61 -1.61
N ARG A 115 19.89 8.90 -1.70
CA ARG A 115 19.23 9.94 -0.90
C ARG A 115 17.76 10.09 -1.27
N ALA A 116 17.43 10.04 -2.56
CA ALA A 116 16.04 10.10 -3.03
C ALA A 116 15.24 8.89 -2.55
N LEU A 117 15.80 7.68 -2.68
CA LEU A 117 15.19 6.45 -2.20
C LEU A 117 14.94 6.49 -0.69
N GLY A 118 15.90 6.99 0.10
CA GLY A 118 15.75 7.17 1.54
C GLY A 118 14.59 8.11 1.90
N LYS A 119 14.41 9.23 1.17
CA LYS A 119 13.29 10.15 1.35
C LYS A 119 11.95 9.50 1.01
N THR A 120 11.88 8.81 -0.13
CA THR A 120 10.67 8.12 -0.58
C THR A 120 10.26 7.04 0.43
N ALA A 121 11.19 6.19 0.87
CA ALA A 121 10.93 5.15 1.86
C ALA A 121 10.42 5.73 3.19
N SER A 122 11.01 6.84 3.66
CA SER A 122 10.56 7.53 4.87
C SER A 122 9.13 8.08 4.72
N SER A 123 8.84 8.74 3.60
CA SER A 123 7.50 9.30 3.32
C SER A 123 6.43 8.20 3.27
N LEU A 124 6.70 7.10 2.57
CA LEU A 124 5.79 5.97 2.43
C LEU A 124 5.54 5.29 3.78
N LEU A 125 6.57 5.16 4.61
CA LEU A 125 6.41 4.60 5.96
C LEU A 125 5.54 5.49 6.85
N LYS A 126 5.73 6.82 6.82
CA LYS A 126 4.87 7.77 7.56
C LYS A 126 3.44 7.70 7.07
N GLU A 127 3.24 7.68 5.75
CA GLU A 127 1.93 7.56 5.13
C GLU A 127 1.24 6.24 5.49
N LYS A 128 1.95 5.11 5.39
CA LYS A 128 1.42 3.78 5.75
C LYS A 128 0.99 3.73 7.22
N LYS A 129 1.79 4.32 8.12
CA LYS A 129 1.43 4.44 9.55
C LYS A 129 0.16 5.27 9.73
N ALA A 130 0.05 6.41 9.05
CA ALA A 130 -1.14 7.27 9.11
C ALA A 130 -2.39 6.58 8.57
N ARG A 131 -2.29 5.87 7.44
CA ARG A 131 -3.40 5.10 6.85
C ARG A 131 -3.83 3.94 7.74
N LYS A 132 -2.87 3.24 8.38
CA LYS A 132 -3.18 2.13 9.29
C LYS A 132 -4.00 2.60 10.49
N ALA A 133 -3.64 3.75 11.08
CA ALA A 133 -4.37 4.31 12.21
C ALA A 133 -5.84 4.59 11.86
N LYS A 134 -6.08 5.29 10.74
CA LYS A 134 -7.44 5.64 10.29
C LYS A 134 -8.27 4.41 9.92
N SER A 135 -7.70 3.50 9.13
CA SER A 135 -8.42 2.32 8.65
C SER A 135 -8.85 1.36 9.77
N SER A 136 -8.05 1.19 10.83
CA SER A 136 -8.44 0.32 11.93
C SER A 136 -9.55 0.93 12.79
N GLU A 137 -9.54 2.26 12.95
CA GLU A 137 -10.53 2.96 13.74
C GLU A 137 -11.90 2.96 13.05
N ASP A 138 -11.93 3.22 11.74
CA ASP A 138 -13.16 3.15 10.93
C ASP A 138 -13.75 1.74 10.90
N ALA A 139 -12.89 0.72 10.75
CA ALA A 139 -13.31 -0.68 10.75
C ALA A 139 -13.91 -1.09 12.10
N LEU A 140 -13.25 -0.75 13.21
CA LEU A 140 -13.78 -1.06 14.55
C LEU A 140 -15.06 -0.26 14.86
N SER A 141 -15.13 1.00 14.45
CA SER A 141 -16.31 1.84 14.65
C SER A 141 -17.52 1.30 13.90
N SER A 142 -17.34 0.87 12.65
CA SER A 142 -18.41 0.25 11.86
C SER A 142 -18.87 -1.09 12.44
N GLU A 143 -17.95 -1.93 12.93
CA GLU A 143 -18.32 -3.19 13.61
C GLU A 143 -19.09 -2.92 14.91
N PHE A 144 -18.62 -1.98 15.72
CA PHE A 144 -19.28 -1.59 16.96
C PHE A 144 -20.69 -1.04 16.70
N GLN A 145 -20.83 -0.15 15.70
CA GLN A 145 -22.12 0.40 15.31
C GLN A 145 -23.08 -0.68 14.78
N ALA A 146 -22.59 -1.65 14.00
CA ALA A 146 -23.40 -2.78 13.54
C ALA A 146 -23.85 -3.67 14.71
N ARG A 147 -23.01 -3.87 15.74
CA ARG A 147 -23.38 -4.60 16.95
C ARG A 147 -24.43 -3.84 17.77
N LEU A 148 -24.29 -2.52 17.93
CA LEU A 148 -25.29 -1.68 18.58
C LEU A 148 -26.64 -1.72 17.86
N ALA A 149 -26.64 -1.66 16.52
CA ALA A 149 -27.87 -1.78 15.74
C ALA A 149 -28.58 -3.13 15.96
N LYS A 150 -27.81 -4.24 16.01
CA LYS A 150 -28.36 -5.56 16.33
C LYS A 150 -28.95 -5.62 17.74
N ILE A 151 -28.25 -5.09 18.74
CA ILE A 151 -28.74 -5.03 20.13
C ILE A 151 -30.03 -4.21 20.19
N SER A 152 -30.07 -3.04 19.53
CA SER A 152 -31.26 -2.19 19.47
C SER A 152 -32.46 -2.93 18.87
N ALA A 153 -32.25 -3.70 17.79
CA ALA A 153 -33.32 -4.51 17.19
C ALA A 153 -33.81 -5.61 18.14
N PHE A 154 -32.90 -6.27 18.88
CA PHE A 154 -33.27 -7.27 19.89
C PHE A 154 -34.08 -6.65 21.04
N LEU A 155 -33.68 -5.48 21.53
CA LEU A 155 -34.41 -4.78 22.58
C LEU A 155 -35.80 -4.36 22.12
N GLY A 156 -35.94 -3.85 20.89
CA GLY A 156 -37.26 -3.54 20.31
C GLY A 156 -38.16 -4.78 20.20
N SER A 157 -37.59 -5.94 19.83
CA SER A 157 -38.32 -7.21 19.81
C SER A 157 -38.74 -7.66 21.22
N LEU A 158 -37.85 -7.52 22.22
CA LEU A 158 -38.15 -7.88 23.61
C LEU A 158 -39.24 -6.99 24.22
N GLU A 159 -39.23 -5.69 23.92
CA GLU A 159 -40.28 -4.75 24.30
C GLU A 159 -41.64 -5.19 23.73
N CYS A 160 -41.67 -5.63 22.47
CA CYS A 160 -42.87 -6.17 21.81
C CYS A 160 -43.40 -7.42 22.54
N ILE A 161 -42.51 -8.36 22.89
CA ILE A 161 -42.88 -9.57 23.65
C ILE A 161 -43.46 -9.18 25.01
N ARG A 162 -42.81 -8.29 25.76
CA ARG A 162 -43.28 -7.82 27.07
C ARG A 162 -44.68 -7.21 26.98
N ASN A 163 -44.92 -6.36 25.99
CA ASN A 163 -46.22 -5.71 25.80
C ASN A 163 -47.31 -6.73 25.46
N ARG A 164 -46.98 -7.74 24.65
CA ARG A 164 -47.89 -8.85 24.35
C ARG A 164 -48.22 -9.67 25.59
N ASP A 165 -47.22 -10.01 26.40
CA ASP A 165 -47.43 -10.80 27.62
C ASP A 165 -48.26 -10.02 28.66
N LEU A 166 -48.08 -8.69 28.75
CA LEU A 166 -48.93 -7.82 29.58
C LEU A 166 -50.39 -7.80 29.09
N ALA A 167 -50.62 -7.73 27.79
CA ALA A 167 -51.96 -7.81 27.20
C ALA A 167 -52.61 -9.17 27.48
N LEU A 168 -51.85 -10.26 27.35
CA LEU A 168 -52.33 -11.61 27.69
C LEU A 168 -52.71 -11.71 29.17
N ALA A 169 -51.87 -11.22 30.09
CA ALA A 169 -52.19 -11.19 31.51
C ALA A 169 -53.46 -10.38 31.82
N THR A 170 -53.70 -9.28 31.08
CA THR A 170 -54.92 -8.46 31.23
C THR A 170 -56.16 -9.25 30.78
N ILE A 171 -56.09 -9.94 29.65
CA ILE A 171 -57.17 -10.79 29.15
C ILE A 171 -57.43 -11.95 30.10
N GLU A 172 -56.38 -12.63 30.58
CA GLU A 172 -56.47 -13.73 31.54
C GLU A 172 -57.13 -13.28 32.85
N GLY A 173 -56.73 -12.13 33.39
CA GLY A 173 -57.37 -11.52 34.55
C GLY A 173 -58.87 -11.24 34.34
N GLY A 174 -59.23 -10.68 33.18
CA GLY A 174 -60.64 -10.47 32.81
C GLY A 174 -61.44 -11.79 32.65
N MET A 175 -60.81 -12.81 32.05
CA MET A 175 -61.40 -14.15 31.90
C MET A 175 -61.66 -14.84 33.25
N ALA A 176 -60.75 -14.71 34.21
CA ALA A 176 -60.93 -15.26 35.55
C ALA A 176 -62.14 -14.64 36.27
N VAL A 177 -62.36 -13.33 36.10
CA VAL A 177 -63.56 -12.65 36.59
C VAL A 177 -64.82 -13.21 35.93
N VAL A 178 -64.84 -13.41 34.60
CA VAL A 178 -65.98 -14.03 33.90
C VAL A 178 -66.27 -15.45 34.39
N GLN A 179 -65.24 -16.27 34.60
CA GLN A 179 -65.41 -17.63 35.13
C GLN A 179 -66.00 -17.66 36.54
N SER A 180 -65.69 -16.66 37.38
CA SER A 180 -66.29 -16.55 38.71
C SER A 180 -67.82 -16.45 38.66
N PHE A 181 -68.38 -15.83 37.61
CA PHE A 181 -69.82 -15.76 37.38
C PHE A 181 -70.43 -17.05 36.78
N GLN A 182 -69.63 -17.97 36.23
CA GLN A 182 -70.13 -19.24 35.67
C GLN A 182 -70.29 -20.35 36.72
N GLY A 183 -69.56 -20.29 37.83
CA GLY A 183 -69.68 -21.24 38.94
C GLY A 183 -70.81 -20.93 39.91
N GLU A 184 -71.32 -19.71 39.89
CA GLU A 184 -72.50 -19.32 40.64
C GLU A 184 -73.72 -19.83 39.88
N THR A 185 -74.44 -20.79 40.47
CA THR A 185 -75.68 -21.31 39.87
C THR A 185 -76.59 -20.10 39.72
N PRO A 186 -77.00 -19.70 38.50
CA PRO A 186 -77.86 -18.55 38.34
C PRO A 186 -79.08 -18.77 39.24
N PRO A 187 -79.40 -17.83 40.15
CA PRO A 187 -80.51 -18.01 41.06
C PRO A 187 -81.74 -18.35 40.22
N THR A 188 -82.44 -19.41 40.58
CA THR A 188 -83.65 -19.80 39.86
C THR A 188 -84.61 -18.60 39.85
N LEU A 189 -85.38 -18.45 38.77
CA LEU A 189 -86.28 -17.30 38.63
C LEU A 189 -87.20 -17.14 39.86
N GLU A 190 -87.62 -18.26 40.48
CA GLU A 190 -88.34 -18.25 41.75
C GLU A 190 -87.51 -17.79 42.97
N ALA A 191 -86.23 -18.16 43.07
CA ALA A 191 -85.38 -17.70 44.18
C ALA A 191 -85.05 -16.20 44.06
N GLU A 192 -84.90 -15.71 42.84
CA GLU A 192 -84.72 -14.29 42.55
C GLU A 192 -86.04 -13.52 42.76
N GLU A 193 -87.18 -14.06 42.31
CA GLU A 193 -88.51 -13.54 42.60
C GLU A 193 -88.82 -13.52 44.11
N ALA A 194 -88.39 -14.52 44.87
CA ALA A 194 -88.53 -14.54 46.33
C ALA A 194 -87.63 -13.51 47.02
N ARG A 195 -86.41 -13.30 46.54
CA ARG A 195 -85.51 -12.23 47.03
C ARG A 195 -86.08 -10.85 46.72
N LEU A 196 -86.52 -10.62 45.48
CA LEU A 196 -87.17 -9.37 45.06
C LEU A 196 -88.51 -9.16 45.77
N SER A 197 -89.28 -10.21 46.01
CA SER A 197 -90.51 -10.20 46.80
C SER A 197 -90.23 -9.87 48.27
N GLY A 198 -89.15 -10.40 48.84
CA GLY A 198 -88.67 -10.01 50.17
C GLY A 198 -88.32 -8.53 50.25
N CYS A 199 -87.53 -8.02 49.30
CA CYS A 199 -87.23 -6.60 49.19
C CYS A 199 -88.47 -5.74 48.88
N LYS A 200 -89.44 -6.27 48.13
CA LYS A 200 -90.74 -5.63 47.89
C LYS A 200 -91.59 -5.57 49.15
N GLY A 201 -91.47 -6.55 50.05
CA GLY A 201 -92.04 -6.53 51.39
C GLY A 201 -91.39 -5.46 52.28
N ASP A 202 -90.07 -5.32 52.21
CA ASP A 202 -89.35 -4.26 52.92
C ASP A 202 -89.68 -2.85 52.37
N LEU A 203 -89.87 -2.72 51.05
CA LEU A 203 -90.40 -1.49 50.43
C LEU A 203 -91.88 -1.25 50.72
N ALA A 204 -92.69 -2.30 50.94
CA ALA A 204 -94.09 -2.17 51.32
C ALA A 204 -94.28 -1.83 52.81
N VAL A 205 -93.26 -2.09 53.65
CA VAL A 205 -93.18 -1.56 55.04
C VAL A 205 -92.77 -0.09 55.05
N VAL A 206 -92.04 0.36 54.02
CA VAL A 206 -92.07 1.78 53.64
C VAL A 206 -93.41 2.06 52.95
N ASP A 207 -94.50 1.95 53.70
CA ASP A 207 -95.64 2.88 53.58
C ASP A 207 -95.15 4.25 54.06
N GLY A 208 -94.05 4.69 53.43
CA GLY A 208 -93.50 6.00 53.61
C GLY A 208 -94.52 6.90 52.98
N ASP A 209 -95.28 7.57 53.84
CA ASP A 209 -96.10 8.70 53.50
C ASP A 209 -95.30 9.55 52.50
N PHE A 210 -95.65 9.43 51.22
CA PHE A 210 -94.95 10.11 50.14
C PHE A 210 -95.02 11.62 50.40
N ASP A 211 -96.03 12.10 51.15
CA ASP A 211 -96.13 13.48 51.60
C ASP A 211 -95.10 13.84 52.67
N LEU A 212 -94.66 12.90 53.51
CA LEU A 212 -93.61 13.11 54.51
C LEU A 212 -92.22 13.14 53.87
N ILE A 213 -91.93 12.26 52.92
CA ILE A 213 -90.70 12.29 52.12
C ILE A 213 -90.68 13.53 51.20
N LEU A 214 -91.83 13.91 50.62
CA LEU A 214 -91.97 15.12 49.80
C LEU A 214 -91.90 16.40 50.66
N ALA A 215 -92.34 16.36 51.92
CA ALA A 215 -92.20 17.45 52.89
C ALA A 215 -90.76 17.59 53.40
N ASP A 216 -90.07 16.48 53.69
CA ASP A 216 -88.65 16.46 54.04
C ASP A 216 -87.78 16.91 52.86
N LEU A 217 -88.13 16.51 51.63
CA LEU A 217 -87.47 16.97 50.42
C LEU A 217 -87.78 18.44 50.13
N LYS A 218 -89.02 18.92 50.33
CA LYS A 218 -89.34 20.37 50.25
C LYS A 218 -88.62 21.18 51.32
N SER A 219 -88.46 20.64 52.52
CA SER A 219 -87.69 21.22 53.63
C SER A 219 -86.20 21.28 53.31
N ALA A 220 -85.64 20.19 52.77
CA ALA A 220 -84.24 20.10 52.35
C ALA A 220 -83.94 20.90 51.07
N CYS A 221 -84.92 21.08 50.18
CA CYS A 221 -84.84 21.96 49.01
C CYS A 221 -85.11 23.43 49.34
N LEU A 222 -85.53 23.76 50.56
CA LEU A 222 -85.40 25.11 51.13
C LEU A 222 -84.01 25.27 51.74
N LEU A 223 -82.96 25.04 50.94
CA LEU A 223 -81.72 25.73 51.21
C LEU A 223 -81.88 27.20 50.80
N PRO A 224 -81.30 28.13 51.56
CA PRO A 224 -81.28 29.54 51.21
C PRO A 224 -80.83 29.73 49.76
N THR A 225 -81.62 30.49 49.03
CA THR A 225 -81.38 30.97 47.67
C THR A 225 -79.95 31.46 47.41
N CYS A 226 -79.35 30.94 46.32
CA CYS A 226 -78.43 31.56 45.34
C CYS A 226 -76.97 31.90 45.79
N SER A 227 -75.90 31.80 44.98
CA SER A 227 -75.74 32.19 43.56
C SER A 227 -74.44 31.66 42.91
N GLU A 228 -74.38 31.68 41.57
CA GLU A 228 -73.22 31.53 40.63
C GLU A 228 -72.47 30.17 40.66
N GLY A 229 -72.23 29.42 39.59
CA GLY A 229 -72.30 29.61 38.14
C GLY A 229 -71.33 28.57 37.53
N LEU A 230 -71.83 27.60 36.75
CA LEU A 230 -71.00 26.59 36.07
C LEU A 230 -70.79 27.00 34.61
N GLU A 231 -69.55 27.23 34.23
CA GLU A 231 -69.04 27.26 32.85
C GLU A 231 -67.58 26.82 32.93
N GLY A 232 -67.05 25.82 32.23
CA GLY A 232 -67.53 24.87 31.25
C GLY A 232 -66.28 24.09 30.76
N LYS A 233 -66.43 22.78 30.57
CA LYS A 233 -65.65 21.87 29.70
C LYS A 233 -64.19 21.47 29.99
N ASP A 234 -64.09 20.15 30.22
CA ASP A 234 -63.15 19.11 29.75
C ASP A 234 -61.62 19.19 30.00
N PRO A 235 -61.04 18.18 30.68
CA PRO A 235 -59.61 17.90 30.64
C PRO A 235 -59.28 16.99 29.44
N VAL A 236 -58.68 17.58 28.40
CA VAL A 236 -58.08 16.82 27.29
C VAL A 236 -56.65 16.40 27.63
N LEU A 237 -56.48 15.09 27.57
CA LEU A 237 -55.28 14.29 27.27
C LEU A 237 -54.03 15.02 26.75
N GLY A 238 -52.88 14.48 27.16
CA GLY A 238 -51.74 14.30 26.26
C GLY A 238 -50.49 15.08 26.65
N GLY A 239 -49.52 14.36 27.21
CA GLY A 239 -48.12 14.76 27.08
C GLY A 239 -47.61 14.41 25.69
N ASP A 240 -46.79 15.28 25.09
CA ASP A 240 -45.39 14.99 24.72
C ASP A 240 -44.76 16.22 24.02
N ALA A 241 -43.45 16.33 24.22
CA ALA A 241 -42.43 16.97 23.40
C ALA A 241 -42.27 18.52 23.33
N ALA A 242 -41.04 18.88 23.71
CA ALA A 242 -40.12 19.87 23.14
C ALA A 242 -40.13 21.33 23.67
N PRO A 243 -38.99 21.80 24.22
CA PRO A 243 -38.61 23.21 24.19
C PRO A 243 -37.86 23.49 22.88
N GLY A 244 -38.36 24.46 22.11
CA GLY A 244 -37.69 25.01 20.94
C GLY A 244 -36.91 26.29 21.25
N LEU A 245 -35.98 26.59 20.32
CA LEU A 245 -35.31 27.87 20.02
C LEU A 245 -34.43 28.48 21.12
N ASP A 246 -33.31 29.17 20.85
CA ASP A 246 -32.43 29.39 19.70
C ASP A 246 -31.21 30.18 20.27
N GLU A 247 -30.23 30.49 19.42
CA GLU A 247 -29.18 31.50 19.53
C GLU A 247 -27.77 31.11 20.07
N ALA A 248 -26.90 30.88 19.09
CA ALA A 248 -25.70 31.66 18.74
C ALA A 248 -24.65 32.01 19.82
N THR A 249 -23.37 31.79 19.49
CA THR A 249 -22.39 32.83 19.05
C THR A 249 -20.94 32.31 19.21
N GLY A 250 -20.11 32.48 18.16
CA GLY A 250 -18.62 32.66 18.04
C GLY A 250 -17.62 32.06 19.07
N GLU A 251 -16.33 31.86 18.83
CA GLU A 251 -15.29 32.21 17.84
C GLU A 251 -14.17 31.13 18.06
N GLU A 252 -13.51 30.55 17.06
CA GLU A 252 -12.28 30.99 16.35
C GLU A 252 -11.06 31.39 17.22
N GLU A 253 -9.88 31.06 16.69
CA GLU A 253 -8.48 31.37 17.09
C GLU A 253 -7.83 30.50 18.20
N ALA A 254 -6.56 30.10 18.12
CA ALA A 254 -5.53 30.04 17.07
C ALA A 254 -4.41 29.10 17.59
#